data_AF-A0A453DVL7-F1
#
_entry.id   AF-A0A453DVL7-F1
#
_cell.length_a   1.000
_cell.length_b   1.000
_cell.length_c   1.000
_cell.angle_alpha   90.00
_cell.angle_beta   90.00
_cell.angle_gamma   90.00
#
_symmetry.space_group_name_H-M   'P 1'
#
loop_
_entity.id
_entity.type
_entity.pdbx_description
1 polymer ?
#
loop_
_entity_poly.entity_id
_entity_poly.type
_entity_poly.pdbx_seq_one_letter_code
_entity_poly.pdbx_strand_id
1 'polypeptide(L)'
;YSVEQVGVTVEFYGGELNGVSYSNPATVKKYARRSQLGEIFELDRATLKSDGVFRSSPRGWFTFGHATFALLFFFRHIWHGARTLFRDVFAGIDPDLDAQVEFGTFQKVGDPTTRKHAV
;
A
#
# COMPACT_ATOMS: atom_id res chain seq x y z
N TYR A 1 -35.98 1.82 -19.48
CA TYR A 1 -35.64 2.96 -18.61
C TYR A 1 -34.55 3.83 -19.22
N SER A 2 -34.74 4.33 -20.45
CA SER A 2 -33.86 5.39 -20.96
C SER A 2 -34.28 6.75 -20.37
N VAL A 3 -33.38 7.72 -20.33
CA VAL A 3 -33.69 9.10 -19.91
C VAL A 3 -34.84 9.67 -20.74
N GLU A 4 -34.86 9.37 -22.04
CA GLU A 4 -35.92 9.76 -22.96
C GLU A 4 -37.27 9.12 -22.62
N GLN A 5 -37.28 7.81 -22.35
CA GLN A 5 -38.50 7.06 -22.06
C GLN A 5 -39.12 7.45 -20.71
N VAL A 6 -38.27 7.82 -19.74
CA VAL A 6 -38.71 8.17 -18.38
C VAL A 6 -38.99 9.67 -18.24
N GLY A 7 -38.43 10.51 -19.11
CA GLY A 7 -38.61 11.97 -19.07
C GLY A 7 -37.84 12.64 -17.93
N VAL A 8 -36.62 12.19 -17.65
CA VAL A 8 -35.81 12.71 -16.54
C VAL A 8 -35.34 14.14 -16.83
N THR A 9 -35.45 15.01 -15.83
CA THR A 9 -34.95 16.40 -15.85
C THR A 9 -33.86 16.60 -14.78
N VAL A 10 -33.13 17.70 -14.86
CA VAL A 10 -32.18 18.13 -13.83
C VAL A 10 -32.48 19.57 -13.44
N GLU A 11 -32.41 19.87 -12.15
CA GLU A 11 -32.54 21.22 -11.59
C GLU A 11 -31.40 21.44 -10.58
N PHE A 12 -30.77 22.61 -10.64
CA PHE A 12 -29.62 22.95 -9.81
C PHE A 12 -30.01 23.91 -8.69
N TYR A 13 -29.46 23.67 -7.48
CA TYR A 13 -29.65 24.53 -6.31
C TYR A 13 -28.29 24.99 -5.78
N GLY A 14 -28.08 26.30 -5.72
CA GLY A 14 -26.80 26.91 -5.35
C GLY A 14 -25.75 26.88 -6.48
N GLY A 15 -24.62 27.56 -6.24
CA GLY A 15 -23.54 27.68 -7.22
C GLY A 15 -23.91 28.53 -8.44
N GLU A 16 -23.14 28.39 -9.51
CA GLU A 16 -23.28 29.18 -10.74
C GLU A 16 -24.60 28.89 -11.50
N LEU A 17 -25.09 27.64 -11.44
CA LEU A 17 -26.29 27.21 -12.16
C LEU A 17 -27.56 27.28 -11.30
N ASN A 18 -27.56 28.01 -10.19
CA ASN A 18 -28.69 28.06 -9.26
C ASN A 18 -30.03 28.41 -9.96
N GLY A 19 -31.06 27.60 -9.74
CA GLY A 19 -32.40 27.78 -10.30
C GLY A 19 -32.52 27.42 -11.79
N VAL A 20 -31.45 26.91 -12.41
CA VAL A 20 -31.49 26.47 -13.80
C VAL A 20 -31.98 25.03 -13.87
N SER A 21 -32.93 24.78 -14.78
CA SER A 21 -33.42 23.44 -15.10
C SER A 21 -33.18 23.06 -16.56
N TYR A 22 -32.87 21.78 -16.79
CA TYR A 22 -32.73 21.21 -18.13
C TYR A 22 -33.59 19.95 -18.27
N SER A 23 -34.29 19.85 -19.40
CA SER A 23 -35.06 18.67 -19.81
C SER A 23 -34.48 17.98 -21.05
N ASN A 24 -33.52 18.62 -21.74
CA ASN A 24 -32.89 18.03 -22.92
C ASN A 24 -32.13 16.75 -22.54
N PRO A 25 -32.44 15.58 -23.14
CA PRO A 25 -31.83 14.31 -22.74
C PRO A 25 -30.30 14.26 -22.84
N ALA A 26 -29.68 14.95 -23.82
CA ALA A 26 -28.23 14.96 -23.97
C ALA A 26 -27.56 15.73 -22.82
N THR A 27 -28.12 16.88 -22.44
CA THR A 27 -27.64 17.69 -21.32
C THR A 27 -27.88 16.99 -19.98
N VAL A 28 -29.06 16.40 -19.79
CA VAL A 28 -29.39 15.60 -18.59
C VAL A 28 -28.40 14.45 -18.43
N LYS A 29 -28.14 13.68 -19.50
CA LYS A 29 -27.13 12.59 -19.46
C LYS A 29 -25.72 13.10 -19.18
N LYS A 30 -25.34 14.27 -19.71
CA LYS A 30 -24.03 14.90 -19.44
C LYS A 30 -23.86 15.19 -17.95
N TYR A 31 -24.83 15.83 -17.31
CA TYR A 31 -24.75 16.14 -15.89
C TYR A 31 -24.93 14.90 -15.01
N ALA A 32 -25.79 13.95 -15.39
CA ALA A 32 -25.92 12.68 -14.69
C ALA A 32 -24.62 11.87 -14.67
N ARG A 33 -23.82 11.88 -15.76
CA ARG A 33 -22.49 11.25 -15.75
C ARG A 33 -21.49 11.98 -14.85
N ARG A 34 -21.56 13.31 -14.77
CA ARG A 34 -20.67 14.10 -13.91
C ARG A 34 -21.01 13.93 -12.42
N SER A 35 -22.29 13.83 -12.08
CA SER A 35 -22.73 13.65 -10.69
C SER A 35 -22.37 12.28 -10.11
N GLN A 36 -22.03 11.29 -10.94
CA GLN A 36 -21.48 10.01 -10.46
C GLN A 36 -20.15 10.18 -9.71
N LEU A 37 -19.42 11.28 -9.96
CA LEU A 37 -18.16 11.61 -9.28
C LEU A 37 -18.36 12.48 -8.03
N GLY A 38 -19.62 12.79 -7.67
CA GLY A 38 -19.99 13.69 -6.59
C GLY A 38 -20.36 15.08 -7.11
N GLU A 39 -19.98 16.12 -6.35
CA GLU A 39 -20.26 17.51 -6.69
C GLU A 39 -19.63 17.93 -8.03
N ILE A 40 -20.36 18.74 -8.79
CA ILE A 40 -19.96 19.14 -10.13
C ILE A 40 -19.26 20.50 -10.08
N PHE A 41 -18.07 20.58 -10.66
CA PHE A 41 -17.29 21.81 -10.78
C PHE A 41 -17.02 22.17 -12.24
N GLU A 42 -16.84 23.47 -12.48
CA GLU A 42 -16.18 23.95 -13.70
C GLU A 42 -14.66 23.88 -13.52
N LEU A 43 -13.95 23.38 -14.54
CA LEU A 43 -12.51 23.18 -14.49
C LEU A 43 -11.86 23.78 -15.74
N ASP A 44 -10.90 24.69 -15.55
CA ASP A 44 -10.03 25.15 -16.62
C ASP A 44 -9.03 24.06 -17.00
N ARG A 45 -9.05 23.68 -18.28
CA ARG A 45 -8.12 22.71 -18.87
C ARG A 45 -7.06 23.34 -19.77
N ALA A 46 -7.23 24.60 -20.16
CA ALA A 46 -6.38 25.25 -21.15
C ALA A 46 -5.04 25.66 -20.54
N THR A 47 -5.04 26.26 -19.34
CA THR A 47 -3.85 26.82 -18.71
C THR A 47 -2.71 25.80 -18.57
N LEU A 48 -3.02 24.58 -18.11
CA LEU A 48 -2.03 23.51 -17.90
C LEU A 48 -2.10 22.41 -18.96
N LYS A 49 -2.92 22.58 -20.01
CA LYS A 49 -3.17 21.55 -21.03
C LYS A 49 -3.57 20.19 -20.43
N SER A 50 -4.47 20.22 -19.44
CA SER A 50 -4.86 19.06 -18.64
C SER A 50 -5.53 17.97 -19.49
N ASP A 51 -4.97 16.76 -19.43
CA ASP A 51 -5.39 15.60 -20.23
C ASP A 51 -6.77 15.03 -19.85
N GLY A 52 -7.22 15.26 -18.62
CA GLY A 52 -8.50 14.78 -18.11
C GLY A 52 -8.42 13.45 -17.35
N VAL A 53 -7.23 13.00 -16.97
CA VAL A 53 -7.02 11.80 -16.15
C VAL A 53 -6.65 12.21 -14.72
N PHE A 54 -7.18 11.49 -13.72
CA PHE A 54 -6.88 11.78 -12.32
C PHE A 54 -5.40 11.57 -11.96
N ARG A 55 -4.97 12.21 -10.87
CA ARG A 55 -3.63 12.08 -10.28
C ARG A 55 -3.76 11.86 -8.78
N SER A 56 -2.76 11.23 -8.17
CA SER A 56 -2.67 11.08 -6.72
C SER A 56 -2.23 12.39 -6.05
N SER A 57 -2.57 12.52 -4.76
CA SER A 57 -2.17 13.68 -3.95
C SER A 57 -0.82 13.45 -3.26
N PRO A 58 -0.19 14.50 -2.70
CA PRO A 58 1.01 14.35 -1.87
C PRO A 58 0.82 13.40 -0.69
N ARG A 59 -0.40 13.27 -0.15
CA ARG A 59 -0.74 12.26 0.87
C ARG A 59 -0.47 10.85 0.36
N GLY A 60 -0.95 10.54 -0.85
CA GLY A 60 -0.73 9.22 -1.47
C GLY A 60 0.76 8.95 -1.70
N TRP A 61 1.49 9.92 -2.26
CA TRP A 61 2.93 9.79 -2.52
C TRP A 61 3.75 9.62 -1.24
N PHE A 62 3.46 10.41 -0.21
CA PHE A 62 4.11 10.32 1.09
C PHE A 62 3.89 8.94 1.71
N THR A 63 2.63 8.48 1.78
CA THR A 63 2.28 7.17 2.34
C THR A 63 2.98 6.04 1.60
N PHE A 64 2.96 6.06 0.27
CA PHE A 64 3.61 5.02 -0.55
C PHE A 64 5.12 4.94 -0.28
N GLY A 65 5.81 6.09 -0.29
CA GLY A 65 7.25 6.15 -0.03
C GLY A 65 7.60 5.61 1.35
N HIS A 66 6.90 6.05 2.40
CA HIS A 66 7.19 5.66 3.77
C HIS A 66 6.87 4.19 4.05
N ALA A 67 5.74 3.68 3.53
CA ALA A 67 5.39 2.28 3.69
C ALA A 67 6.45 1.37 3.04
N THR A 68 6.91 1.73 1.83
CA THR A 68 7.93 0.97 1.11
C THR A 68 9.27 1.02 1.84
N PHE A 69 9.74 2.20 2.25
CA PHE A 69 11.03 2.31 2.95
C PHE A 69 11.01 1.66 4.33
N ALA A 70 9.91 1.73 5.08
CA ALA A 70 9.79 1.04 6.36
C ALA A 70 9.97 -0.47 6.19
N LEU A 71 9.36 -1.07 5.17
CA LEU A 71 9.52 -2.49 4.87
C LEU A 71 10.97 -2.84 4.50
N LEU A 72 11.62 -2.01 3.67
CA LEU A 72 13.04 -2.20 3.33
C LEU A 72 13.94 -2.10 4.57
N PHE A 73 13.66 -1.16 5.47
CA PHE A 73 14.41 -1.00 6.71
C PHE A 73 14.19 -2.15 7.68
N PHE A 74 13.01 -2.76 7.70
CA PHE A 74 12.77 -3.97 8.47
C PHE A 74 13.69 -5.13 8.03
N PHE A 75 13.79 -5.40 6.72
CA PHE A 75 14.73 -6.42 6.23
C PHE A 75 16.19 -6.08 6.51
N ARG A 76 16.56 -4.80 6.38
CA ARG A 76 17.89 -4.32 6.75
C ARG A 76 18.18 -4.56 8.24
N HIS A 77 17.21 -4.32 9.11
CA HIS A 77 17.35 -4.55 10.55
C HIS A 77 17.59 -6.03 10.85
N ILE A 78 16.80 -6.94 10.28
CA ILE A 78 16.99 -8.39 10.45
C ILE A 78 18.36 -8.83 9.95
N TRP A 79 18.75 -8.39 8.75
CA TRP A 79 20.05 -8.71 8.16
C TRP A 79 21.22 -8.28 9.05
N HIS A 80 21.26 -7.00 9.45
CA HIS A 80 22.37 -6.51 10.27
C HIS A 80 22.33 -7.07 11.69
N GLY A 81 21.14 -7.31 12.25
CA GLY A 81 20.98 -7.98 13.54
C GLY A 81 21.61 -9.37 13.54
N ALA A 82 21.23 -10.21 12.58
CA ALA A 82 21.82 -11.54 12.42
C ALA A 82 23.34 -11.48 12.17
N ARG A 83 23.80 -10.58 11.29
CA ARG A 83 25.22 -10.40 10.99
C ARG A 83 26.06 -10.01 12.21
N THR A 84 25.45 -9.29 13.15
CA THR A 84 26.11 -8.81 14.37
C THR A 84 26.20 -9.92 15.41
N LEU A 85 25.10 -10.64 15.65
CA LEU A 85 25.04 -11.71 16.64
C LEU A 85 25.82 -12.95 16.22
N PHE A 86 25.69 -13.38 14.96
CA PHE A 86 26.33 -14.57 14.40
C PHE A 86 27.59 -14.20 13.61
N ARG A 87 28.38 -13.25 14.13
CA ARG A 87 29.57 -12.73 13.44
C ARG A 87 30.68 -13.78 13.31
N ASP A 88 30.83 -14.59 14.35
CA ASP A 88 31.79 -15.69 14.48
C ASP A 88 31.62 -16.75 13.39
N VAL A 89 30.38 -17.14 13.09
CA VAL A 89 30.06 -18.15 12.08
C VAL A 89 29.74 -17.58 10.69
N PHE A 90 29.92 -16.27 10.48
CA PHE A 90 29.52 -15.62 9.21
C PHE A 90 30.30 -16.13 7.99
N ALA A 91 31.55 -16.58 8.18
CA ALA A 91 32.39 -17.13 7.12
C ALA A 91 32.31 -18.66 7.00
N GLY A 92 31.45 -19.32 7.79
CA GLY A 92 31.37 -20.77 7.91
C GLY A 92 31.33 -21.22 9.37
N ILE A 93 30.85 -22.44 9.61
CA ILE A 93 30.88 -23.10 10.92
C ILE A 93 32.23 -23.80 11.15
N ASP A 94 32.49 -24.16 12.41
CA ASP A 94 33.63 -25.02 12.76
C ASP A 94 33.49 -26.38 12.05
N PRO A 95 34.52 -26.85 11.31
CA PRO A 95 34.49 -28.16 10.68
C PRO A 95 34.39 -29.33 11.67
N ASP A 96 34.75 -29.15 12.95
CA ASP A 96 34.83 -30.24 13.94
C ASP A 96 33.65 -30.24 14.96
N LEU A 97 32.44 -29.81 14.54
CA LEU A 97 31.29 -29.54 15.44
C LEU A 97 30.47 -30.78 15.87
N ASP A 98 30.81 -31.99 15.40
CA ASP A 98 29.91 -33.16 15.35
C ASP A 98 29.25 -33.54 16.68
N ALA A 99 29.99 -33.63 17.80
CA ALA A 99 29.43 -34.12 19.06
C ALA A 99 28.35 -33.20 19.65
N GLN A 100 28.39 -31.89 19.36
CA GLN A 100 27.48 -30.89 19.95
C GLN A 100 26.08 -30.88 19.32
N VAL A 101 25.92 -31.47 18.14
CA VAL A 101 24.64 -31.54 17.41
C VAL A 101 23.95 -32.90 17.52
N GLU A 102 24.62 -33.89 18.11
CA GLU A 102 24.05 -35.21 18.35
C GLU A 102 22.96 -35.20 19.43
N PHE A 103 21.88 -35.93 19.18
CA PHE A 103 20.75 -36.02 20.09
C PHE A 103 21.13 -36.69 21.41
N GLY A 104 20.94 -35.97 22.51
CA GLY A 104 21.04 -36.54 23.85
C GLY A 104 22.45 -36.71 24.41
N THR A 105 23.49 -36.26 23.71
CA THR A 105 24.90 -36.29 24.16
C THR A 105 25.16 -35.37 25.37
N PHE A 106 24.50 -34.22 25.40
CA PHE A 106 24.59 -33.23 26.48
C PHE A 106 23.23 -33.04 27.18
N GLN A 107 23.25 -32.55 28.42
CA GLN A 107 22.02 -32.18 29.14
C GLN A 107 21.47 -30.82 28.67
N LYS A 108 22.34 -29.94 28.16
CA LYS A 108 21.98 -28.61 27.63
C LYS A 108 22.64 -28.38 26.26
N VAL A 109 21.84 -27.92 25.28
CA VAL A 109 22.33 -27.63 23.91
C VAL A 109 23.32 -26.46 23.94
N GLY A 110 24.45 -26.62 23.26
CA GLY A 110 25.51 -25.60 23.16
C GLY A 110 26.41 -25.47 24.40
N ASP A 111 26.36 -26.42 25.34
CA ASP A 111 27.18 -26.40 26.56
C ASP A 111 27.96 -27.71 26.76
N PRO A 112 29.24 -27.76 26.32
CA PRO A 112 30.09 -28.95 26.42
C PRO A 112 30.36 -29.44 27.85
N THR A 113 30.15 -28.59 28.86
CA THR A 113 30.39 -28.96 30.27
C THR A 113 29.31 -29.87 30.84
N THR A 114 28.21 -30.07 30.10
CA THR A 114 27.03 -30.81 30.55
C THR A 114 26.88 -32.20 29.93
N ARG A 115 27.99 -32.85 29.58
CA ARG A 115 27.97 -34.17 28.92
C ARG A 115 27.30 -35.20 29.84
N LYS A 116 26.39 -36.02 29.30
CA LYS A 116 25.78 -37.08 30.10
C LYS A 116 26.83 -38.14 30.45
N HIS A 117 26.88 -38.53 31.73
CA HIS A 117 27.61 -39.72 32.14
C HIS A 117 26.83 -40.96 31.72
N ALA A 118 27.53 -42.00 31.26
CA ALA A 118 26.92 -43.30 31.05
C ALA A 118 26.38 -43.79 32.40
N VAL A 119 25.12 -44.24 32.40
CA VAL A 119 24.55 -45.04 33.50
C VAL A 119 25.04 -46.47 33.33
#